data_AF-A0A1X7GIS2-F1
#
_entry.id   AF-A0A1X7GIS2-F1
#
_cell.length_a   1.000
_cell.length_b   1.000
_cell.length_c   1.000
_cell.angle_alpha   90.00
_cell.angle_beta   90.00
_cell.angle_gamma   90.00
#
_symmetry.space_group_name_H-M   'P 1'
#
loop_
_entity.id
_entity.type
_entity.pdbx_description
1 polymer ?
#
loop_
_entity_poly.entity_id
_entity_poly.type
_entity_poly.pdbx_seq_one_letter_code
_entity_poly.pdbx_strand_id
1 'polypeptide(L)'
;MKRLAGLSALALIISSTSGCGWLWGEDGYFRDRGSDYLQAHPTAPMQLPPDAGNVKRLDPLLPIPRNVADDRASGEFEVPRPQPLTAGAEASDYTLQRSGSSRWVLAQHSPAEVWPVAHQFFEDNGFRIAEERPQTGEFNTTWQRFDELSASLGQRLSSTASSGDSEVRVRVRIEPGVQRNTSEVYIVSVERPAGSTADTAFPSTSANTGADALLVDEMLASMSRSAEKGGSVSLLAARDFDAPSRVSLSEDGSGNPVLFLGSDLDRAWSGVGRALEQGGEWRVEDINRSLGLYYINLSEKPEDKQNEPGFFSRMFGSAPTKEEREARAERYQVRLSKVGESVQVTVEKNINTVAPADVARRVLSAIQDHLG
;
A
#
# COMPACT_ATOMS: atom_id res chain seq x y z
N MET A 1 -54.69 -44.38 -9.94
CA MET A 1 -53.37 -44.12 -10.57
C MET A 1 -52.97 -42.64 -10.57
N LYS A 2 -53.84 -41.68 -10.93
CA LYS A 2 -53.49 -40.24 -10.96
C LYS A 2 -53.05 -39.63 -9.61
N ARG A 3 -53.58 -40.12 -8.48
CA ARG A 3 -53.19 -39.66 -7.13
C ARG A 3 -51.81 -40.17 -6.67
N LEU A 4 -51.38 -41.32 -7.16
CA LEU A 4 -50.06 -41.88 -6.83
C LEU A 4 -48.95 -41.14 -7.59
N ALA A 5 -49.18 -40.80 -8.87
CA ALA A 5 -48.25 -40.01 -9.66
C ALA A 5 -48.02 -38.60 -9.08
N GLY A 6 -49.06 -37.96 -8.55
CA GLY A 6 -48.94 -36.66 -7.89
C GLY A 6 -48.12 -36.71 -6.59
N LEU A 7 -48.28 -37.77 -5.79
CA LEU A 7 -47.51 -37.98 -4.57
C LEU A 7 -46.03 -38.27 -4.85
N SER A 8 -45.74 -39.05 -5.90
CA SER A 8 -44.36 -39.32 -6.33
C SER A 8 -43.64 -38.07 -6.85
N ALA A 9 -44.34 -37.22 -7.61
CA ALA A 9 -43.78 -35.95 -8.08
C ALA A 9 -43.51 -34.97 -6.94
N LEU A 10 -44.40 -34.90 -5.95
CA LEU A 10 -44.21 -34.07 -4.76
C LEU A 10 -42.99 -34.53 -3.95
N ALA A 11 -42.82 -35.84 -3.76
CA ALA A 11 -41.66 -36.40 -3.05
C ALA A 11 -40.34 -36.11 -3.77
N LEU A 12 -40.31 -36.20 -5.10
CA LEU A 12 -39.14 -35.86 -5.92
C LEU A 12 -38.78 -34.37 -5.83
N ILE A 13 -39.79 -33.50 -5.84
CA ILE A 13 -39.57 -32.05 -5.70
C ILE A 13 -38.99 -31.75 -4.31
N ILE A 14 -39.59 -32.29 -3.24
CA ILE A 14 -39.11 -32.08 -1.85
C ILE A 14 -37.67 -32.58 -1.68
N SER A 15 -37.30 -33.72 -2.27
CA SER A 15 -35.92 -34.24 -2.19
C SER A 15 -34.93 -33.41 -3.03
N SER A 16 -35.38 -32.77 -4.11
CA SER A 16 -34.53 -31.93 -4.97
C SER A 16 -34.37 -30.49 -4.45
N THR A 17 -35.31 -29.99 -3.65
CA THR A 17 -35.26 -28.65 -3.04
C THR A 17 -34.67 -28.65 -1.63
N SER A 18 -34.53 -29.81 -1.00
CA SER A 18 -33.74 -29.96 0.22
C SER A 18 -32.27 -29.80 -0.15
N GLY A 19 -31.74 -28.57 -0.03
CA GLY A 19 -30.33 -28.29 -0.31
C GLY A 19 -29.38 -29.18 0.48
N CYS A 20 -28.08 -29.12 0.17
CA CYS A 20 -27.05 -29.94 0.79
C CYS A 20 -26.86 -29.75 2.32
N GLY A 21 -27.72 -28.99 3.00
CA GLY A 21 -27.69 -28.73 4.44
C GLY A 21 -27.86 -29.97 5.33
N TRP A 22 -28.37 -31.09 4.81
CA TRP A 22 -28.35 -32.37 5.53
C TRP A 22 -26.99 -33.10 5.43
N LEU A 23 -26.25 -32.87 4.34
CA LEU A 23 -24.92 -33.46 4.14
C LEU A 23 -23.84 -32.65 4.88
N TRP A 24 -23.97 -31.32 4.89
CA TRP A 24 -23.03 -30.36 5.45
C TRP A 24 -23.77 -29.36 6.35
N GLY A 25 -23.24 -29.05 7.54
CA GLY A 25 -23.85 -28.12 8.49
C GLY A 25 -23.55 -28.52 9.94
N GLU A 26 -24.04 -27.78 10.95
CA GLU A 26 -23.77 -28.10 12.36
C GLU A 26 -24.32 -29.49 12.77
N ASP A 27 -25.46 -29.89 12.22
CA ASP A 27 -26.11 -31.20 12.47
C ASP A 27 -26.03 -32.15 11.25
N GLY A 28 -25.21 -31.84 10.25
CA GLY A 28 -25.05 -32.65 9.04
C GLY A 28 -24.19 -33.91 9.24
N TYR A 29 -24.22 -34.84 8.27
CA TYR A 29 -23.35 -36.02 8.29
C TYR A 29 -21.85 -35.64 8.35
N PHE A 30 -21.47 -34.60 7.62
CA PHE A 30 -20.19 -33.91 7.75
C PHE A 30 -20.40 -32.63 8.58
N ARG A 31 -20.35 -32.80 9.91
CA ARG A 31 -20.50 -31.70 10.86
C ARG A 31 -19.42 -30.65 10.69
N ASP A 32 -19.83 -29.39 10.55
CA ASP A 32 -18.94 -28.24 10.69
C ASP A 32 -18.47 -28.11 12.15
N ARG A 33 -17.15 -28.08 12.36
CA ARG A 33 -16.51 -27.92 13.68
C ARG A 33 -15.92 -26.53 13.87
N GLY A 34 -16.16 -25.61 12.93
CA GLY A 34 -15.64 -24.26 12.94
C GLY A 34 -15.98 -23.48 14.21
N SER A 35 -17.12 -23.75 14.85
CA SER A 35 -17.59 -23.09 16.08
C SER A 35 -17.27 -23.87 17.37
N ASP A 36 -16.73 -25.09 17.29
CA ASP A 36 -16.51 -25.97 18.46
C ASP A 36 -15.55 -25.34 19.49
N TYR A 37 -14.62 -24.49 19.05
CA TYR A 37 -13.66 -23.82 19.93
C TYR A 37 -14.33 -22.83 20.90
N LEU A 38 -15.52 -22.32 20.58
CA LEU A 38 -16.29 -21.43 21.47
C LEU A 38 -16.83 -22.17 22.70
N GLN A 39 -16.98 -23.49 22.61
CA GLN A 39 -17.41 -24.37 23.70
C GLN A 39 -16.23 -24.90 24.53
N ALA A 40 -15.00 -24.54 24.17
CA ALA A 40 -13.81 -24.95 24.92
C ALA A 40 -13.72 -24.17 26.23
N HIS A 41 -13.67 -24.90 27.35
CA HIS A 41 -13.53 -24.31 28.68
C HIS A 41 -12.09 -24.46 29.17
N PRO A 42 -11.51 -23.43 29.82
CA PRO A 42 -10.20 -23.53 30.43
C PRO A 42 -10.22 -24.59 31.53
N THR A 43 -9.25 -25.50 31.50
CA THR A 43 -9.06 -26.48 32.57
C THR A 43 -8.22 -25.91 33.70
N ALA A 44 -8.38 -26.46 34.91
CA ALA A 44 -7.62 -26.01 36.07
C ALA A 44 -6.11 -26.26 35.84
N PRO A 45 -5.23 -25.33 36.27
CA PRO A 45 -3.79 -25.53 36.21
C PRO A 45 -3.37 -26.79 36.98
N MET A 46 -2.34 -27.48 36.47
CA MET A 46 -1.74 -28.62 37.14
C MET A 46 -1.20 -28.22 38.53
N GLN A 47 -1.59 -28.96 39.56
CA GLN A 47 -1.10 -28.77 40.93
C GLN A 47 -0.03 -29.80 41.25
N LEU A 48 1.07 -29.36 41.86
CA LEU A 48 2.15 -30.26 42.28
C LEU A 48 1.82 -30.89 43.65
N PRO A 49 2.08 -32.19 43.84
CA PRO A 49 2.00 -32.83 45.15
C PRO A 49 2.95 -32.17 46.18
N PRO A 50 2.59 -32.14 47.47
CA PRO A 50 3.35 -31.43 48.51
C PRO A 50 4.74 -32.01 48.79
N ASP A 51 4.98 -33.26 48.38
CA ASP A 51 6.24 -34.01 48.48
C ASP A 51 7.18 -33.81 47.27
N ALA A 52 6.74 -33.10 46.23
CA ALA A 52 7.52 -32.83 45.03
C ALA A 52 8.46 -31.61 45.21
N GLY A 53 9.46 -31.74 46.08
CA GLY A 53 10.37 -30.64 46.46
C GLY A 53 11.37 -30.18 45.38
N ASN A 54 11.58 -30.95 44.31
CA ASN A 54 12.62 -30.69 43.30
C ASN A 54 12.10 -30.71 41.85
N VAL A 55 10.98 -30.05 41.56
CA VAL A 55 10.47 -29.92 40.19
C VAL A 55 10.92 -28.59 39.58
N LYS A 56 11.44 -28.63 38.35
CA LYS A 56 11.75 -27.42 37.58
C LYS A 56 10.49 -26.55 37.47
N ARG A 57 10.67 -25.23 37.53
CA ARG A 57 9.58 -24.26 37.35
C ARG A 57 8.80 -24.59 36.07
N LEU A 58 7.51 -24.85 36.23
CA LEU A 58 6.59 -25.09 35.11
C LEU A 58 6.09 -23.74 34.60
N ASP A 59 6.87 -23.12 33.72
CA ASP A 59 6.41 -21.94 32.99
C ASP A 59 5.56 -22.39 31.79
N PRO A 60 4.34 -21.86 31.61
CA PRO A 60 3.51 -22.23 30.47
C PRO A 60 4.18 -21.79 29.16
N LEU A 61 4.43 -22.73 28.26
CA LEU A 61 5.06 -22.45 26.95
C LEU A 61 4.17 -21.60 26.04
N LEU A 62 2.85 -21.59 26.29
CA LEU A 62 1.85 -20.88 25.50
C LEU A 62 0.95 -20.03 26.43
N PRO A 63 1.45 -18.92 26.99
CA PRO A 63 0.66 -18.06 27.85
C PRO A 63 -0.40 -17.30 27.04
N ILE A 64 -1.66 -17.42 27.44
CA ILE A 64 -2.77 -16.65 26.86
C ILE A 64 -2.73 -15.23 27.46
N PRO A 65 -2.64 -14.15 26.65
CA PRO A 65 -2.67 -12.78 27.15
C PRO A 65 -3.98 -12.47 27.89
N ARG A 66 -3.89 -11.81 29.06
CA ARG A 66 -5.05 -11.55 29.93
C ARG A 66 -5.91 -10.34 29.51
N ASN A 67 -5.38 -9.47 28.65
CA ASN A 67 -5.99 -8.18 28.29
C ASN A 67 -6.30 -8.11 26.78
N VAL A 68 -6.97 -9.13 26.24
CA VAL A 68 -7.56 -9.03 24.91
C VAL A 68 -8.95 -8.41 25.09
N ALA A 69 -9.23 -7.29 24.42
CA ALA A 69 -10.56 -6.69 24.43
C ALA A 69 -11.58 -7.76 23.98
N ASP A 70 -12.62 -7.92 24.78
CA ASP A 70 -13.54 -9.04 24.65
C ASP A 70 -14.59 -8.75 23.57
N ASP A 71 -14.23 -8.88 22.30
CA ASP A 71 -15.19 -8.92 21.18
C ASP A 71 -15.80 -10.34 21.07
N ARG A 72 -16.28 -10.88 22.19
CA ARG A 72 -17.06 -12.11 22.20
C ARG A 72 -18.42 -11.83 21.54
N ALA A 73 -18.45 -11.99 20.23
CA ALA A 73 -19.69 -12.28 19.52
C ALA A 73 -20.20 -13.64 20.03
N SER A 74 -21.03 -13.64 21.06
CA SER A 74 -21.80 -14.82 21.43
C SER A 74 -22.88 -15.02 20.37
N GLY A 75 -22.60 -15.81 19.34
CA GLY A 75 -23.54 -16.08 18.26
C GLY A 75 -22.88 -16.77 17.07
N GLU A 76 -23.73 -17.26 16.17
CA GLU A 76 -23.32 -17.80 14.87
C GLU A 76 -22.57 -16.70 14.10
N PHE A 77 -21.36 -17.01 13.60
CA PHE A 77 -20.59 -16.06 12.81
C PHE A 77 -21.29 -15.85 11.47
N GLU A 78 -22.10 -14.79 11.39
CA GLU A 78 -22.80 -14.45 10.16
C GLU A 78 -21.78 -13.91 9.15
N VAL A 79 -21.46 -14.73 8.14
CA VAL A 79 -20.55 -14.33 7.06
C VAL A 79 -21.11 -13.05 6.42
N PRO A 80 -20.39 -11.92 6.47
CA PRO A 80 -20.88 -10.69 5.87
C PRO A 80 -21.12 -10.93 4.39
N ARG A 81 -22.29 -10.50 3.88
CA ARG A 81 -22.54 -10.58 2.44
C ARG A 81 -21.42 -9.83 1.72
N PRO A 82 -20.87 -10.39 0.63
CA PRO A 82 -19.85 -9.69 -0.15
C PRO A 82 -20.41 -8.31 -0.52
N GLN A 83 -19.65 -7.27 -0.20
CA GLN A 83 -20.04 -5.93 -0.61
C GLN A 83 -20.17 -5.93 -2.13
N PRO A 84 -21.26 -5.37 -2.69
CA PRO A 84 -21.39 -5.28 -4.13
C PRO A 84 -20.20 -4.49 -4.67
N LEU A 85 -19.42 -5.12 -5.54
CA LEU A 85 -18.42 -4.40 -6.34
C LEU A 85 -19.17 -3.32 -7.10
N THR A 86 -18.90 -2.06 -6.78
CA THR A 86 -19.27 -0.91 -7.60
C THR A 86 -18.50 -1.02 -8.91
N ALA A 87 -19.05 -1.79 -9.86
CA ALA A 87 -18.66 -1.79 -11.26
C ALA A 87 -19.03 -0.41 -11.84
N GLY A 88 -18.19 0.58 -11.60
CA GLY A 88 -18.44 1.98 -11.94
C GLY A 88 -17.50 3.01 -11.31
N ALA A 89 -16.62 2.61 -10.39
CA ALA A 89 -15.39 3.38 -10.20
C ALA A 89 -14.43 2.92 -11.31
N GLU A 90 -14.42 3.63 -12.44
CA GLU A 90 -13.20 3.67 -13.23
C GLU A 90 -12.06 3.95 -12.23
N ALA A 91 -11.00 3.15 -12.29
CA ALA A 91 -9.86 3.36 -11.42
C ALA A 91 -9.37 4.79 -11.65
N SER A 92 -9.70 5.71 -10.74
CA SER A 92 -9.24 7.09 -10.85
C SER A 92 -7.72 7.03 -10.84
N ASP A 93 -7.10 7.74 -11.78
CA ASP A 93 -5.65 7.88 -11.82
C ASP A 93 -5.10 8.59 -10.57
N TYR A 94 -5.97 9.14 -9.73
CA TYR A 94 -5.64 9.86 -8.51
C TYR A 94 -6.23 9.18 -7.28
N THR A 95 -5.40 8.99 -6.25
CA THR A 95 -5.81 8.37 -4.98
C THR A 95 -5.32 9.18 -3.78
N LEU A 96 -6.06 9.14 -2.67
CA LEU A 96 -5.62 9.74 -1.41
C LEU A 96 -4.71 8.78 -0.66
N GLN A 97 -3.53 9.24 -0.25
CA GLN A 97 -2.63 8.51 0.63
C GLN A 97 -2.52 9.20 1.99
N ARG A 98 -2.38 8.41 3.06
CA ARG A 98 -2.26 8.89 4.43
C ARG A 98 -1.22 8.11 5.21
N SER A 99 -0.31 8.82 5.87
CA SER A 99 0.66 8.25 6.81
C SER A 99 0.80 9.18 8.02
N GLY A 100 0.43 8.70 9.20
CA GLY A 100 0.39 9.50 10.43
C GLY A 100 -0.50 10.74 10.28
N SER A 101 0.09 11.92 10.46
CA SER A 101 -0.54 13.23 10.26
C SER A 101 -0.42 13.77 8.82
N SER A 102 0.37 13.13 7.98
CA SER A 102 0.60 13.56 6.59
C SER A 102 -0.39 12.90 5.64
N ARG A 103 -0.79 13.66 4.63
CA ARG A 103 -1.72 13.24 3.56
C ARG A 103 -1.28 13.88 2.26
N TRP A 104 -1.46 13.17 1.16
CA TRP A 104 -1.07 13.64 -0.17
C TRP A 104 -1.90 12.94 -1.24
N VAL A 105 -1.96 13.53 -2.42
CA VAL A 105 -2.55 12.88 -3.60
C VAL A 105 -1.45 12.05 -4.28
N LEU A 106 -1.72 10.77 -4.49
CA LEU A 106 -0.91 9.91 -5.36
C LEU A 106 -1.56 9.89 -6.75
N ALA A 107 -0.83 10.38 -7.74
CA ALA A 107 -1.22 10.37 -9.14
C ALA A 107 -0.47 9.27 -9.90
N GLN A 108 -1.17 8.52 -10.75
CA GLN A 108 -0.61 7.54 -11.69
C GLN A 108 -0.10 8.19 -12.99
N HIS A 109 0.52 9.37 -12.83
CA HIS A 109 1.05 10.19 -13.91
C HIS A 109 2.43 10.72 -13.50
N SER A 110 3.25 11.07 -14.49
CA SER A 110 4.55 11.67 -14.23
C SER A 110 4.40 13.07 -13.62
N PRO A 111 5.39 13.55 -12.84
CA PRO A 111 5.19 14.82 -12.14
C PRO A 111 5.12 16.02 -13.09
N ALA A 112 5.67 15.88 -14.30
CA ALA A 112 5.54 16.84 -15.40
C ALA A 112 4.10 16.92 -15.97
N GLU A 113 3.34 15.81 -15.95
CA GLU A 113 1.92 15.79 -16.34
C GLU A 113 1.02 16.30 -15.21
N VAL A 114 1.38 16.03 -13.95
CA VAL A 114 0.60 16.45 -12.79
C VAL A 114 0.74 17.94 -12.51
N TRP A 115 1.91 18.53 -12.79
CA TRP A 115 2.20 19.95 -12.58
C TRP A 115 1.14 20.91 -13.14
N PRO A 116 0.81 20.90 -14.44
CA PRO A 116 -0.20 21.80 -14.98
C PRO A 116 -1.60 21.54 -14.43
N VAL A 117 -1.93 20.30 -14.05
CA VAL A 117 -3.23 19.96 -13.45
C VAL A 117 -3.35 20.55 -12.04
N ALA A 118 -2.28 20.46 -11.24
CA ALA A 118 -2.22 21.08 -9.94
C ALA A 118 -2.30 22.61 -10.05
N HIS A 119 -1.55 23.21 -10.99
CA HIS A 119 -1.56 24.64 -11.23
C HIS A 119 -2.97 25.15 -11.59
N GLN A 120 -3.62 24.48 -12.55
CA GLN A 120 -5.00 24.79 -12.95
C GLN A 120 -5.98 24.73 -11.77
N PHE A 121 -5.86 23.74 -10.88
CA PHE A 121 -6.72 23.66 -9.70
C PHE A 121 -6.59 24.91 -8.80
N PHE A 122 -5.37 25.41 -8.59
CA PHE A 122 -5.15 26.61 -7.78
C PHE A 122 -5.70 27.87 -8.48
N GLU A 123 -5.48 28.01 -9.79
CA GLU A 123 -6.01 29.13 -10.57
C GLU A 123 -7.54 29.14 -10.63
N ASP A 124 -8.17 28.00 -10.91
CA ASP A 124 -9.63 27.83 -10.96
C ASP A 124 -10.30 28.18 -9.62
N ASN A 125 -9.57 28.02 -8.52
CA ASN A 125 -10.04 28.34 -7.18
C ASN A 125 -9.66 29.75 -6.70
N GLY A 126 -9.05 30.58 -7.57
CA GLY A 126 -8.75 31.98 -7.30
C GLY A 126 -7.44 32.24 -6.57
N PHE A 127 -6.57 31.23 -6.40
CA PHE A 127 -5.23 31.45 -5.89
C PHE A 127 -4.35 32.12 -6.95
N ARG A 128 -3.48 33.03 -6.51
CA ARG A 128 -2.44 33.65 -7.33
C ARG A 128 -1.10 33.04 -6.97
N ILE A 129 -0.40 32.52 -7.96
CA ILE A 129 0.93 31.95 -7.77
C ILE A 129 1.96 33.08 -7.64
N ALA A 130 2.78 33.02 -6.59
CA ALA A 130 3.79 34.03 -6.29
C ALA A 130 5.19 33.60 -6.73
N GLU A 131 5.51 32.31 -6.59
CA GLU A 131 6.83 31.78 -6.90
C GLU A 131 6.70 30.34 -7.39
N GLU A 132 7.45 30.01 -8.45
CA GLU A 132 7.47 28.69 -9.06
C GLU A 132 8.90 28.20 -9.24
N ARG A 133 9.11 26.92 -8.95
CA ARG A 133 10.35 26.18 -9.17
C ARG A 133 10.00 24.83 -9.83
N PRO A 134 9.73 24.81 -11.14
CA PRO A 134 9.40 23.56 -11.84
C PRO A 134 10.48 22.49 -11.71
N GLN A 135 11.75 22.90 -11.64
CA GLN A 135 12.92 22.02 -11.46
C GLN A 135 12.91 21.23 -10.14
N THR A 136 12.26 21.75 -9.10
CA THR A 136 12.12 21.05 -7.81
C THR A 136 10.69 20.59 -7.57
N GLY A 137 9.80 20.78 -8.54
CA GLY A 137 8.37 20.52 -8.40
C GLY A 137 7.70 21.32 -7.28
N GLU A 138 8.13 22.56 -7.02
CA GLU A 138 7.53 23.39 -5.95
C GLU A 138 6.95 24.71 -6.46
N PHE A 139 5.76 25.07 -6.00
CA PHE A 139 5.23 26.42 -6.16
C PHE A 139 4.55 26.93 -4.89
N ASN A 140 4.54 28.25 -4.71
CA ASN A 140 3.94 28.91 -3.56
C ASN A 140 2.93 29.96 -4.04
N THR A 141 1.77 30.04 -3.39
CA THR A 141 0.81 31.11 -3.64
C THR A 141 1.25 32.42 -2.96
N THR A 142 0.59 33.52 -3.31
CA THR A 142 0.62 34.74 -2.49
C THR A 142 -0.28 34.57 -1.25
N TRP A 143 -0.08 35.45 -0.27
CA TRP A 143 -1.04 35.62 0.82
C TRP A 143 -2.34 36.19 0.27
N GLN A 144 -3.46 35.50 0.53
CA GLN A 144 -4.80 35.93 0.11
C GLN A 144 -5.81 35.68 1.22
N ARG A 145 -6.82 36.53 1.28
CA ARG A 145 -7.98 36.32 2.16
C ARG A 145 -8.90 35.25 1.58
N PHE A 146 -9.68 34.60 2.44
CA PHE A 146 -10.64 33.57 2.01
C PHE A 146 -11.76 34.12 1.12
N ASP A 147 -12.12 35.40 1.25
CA ASP A 147 -13.13 36.07 0.42
C ASP A 147 -12.62 36.44 -0.99
N GLU A 148 -11.31 36.36 -1.23
CA GLU A 148 -10.70 36.48 -2.57
C GLU A 148 -10.67 35.16 -3.35
N LEU A 149 -10.92 34.02 -2.68
CA LEU A 149 -10.94 32.69 -3.30
C LEU A 149 -12.34 32.37 -3.87
N SER A 150 -12.46 31.23 -4.55
CA SER A 150 -13.77 30.74 -5.00
C SER A 150 -14.74 30.64 -3.81
N ALA A 151 -16.00 31.04 -4.00
CA ALA A 151 -16.98 31.12 -2.91
C ALA A 151 -17.14 29.80 -2.14
N SER A 152 -17.06 28.66 -2.84
CA SER A 152 -17.13 27.34 -2.23
C SER A 152 -15.89 26.99 -1.41
N LEU A 153 -14.70 27.30 -1.93
CA LEU A 153 -13.45 26.95 -1.25
C LEU A 153 -13.17 27.90 -0.09
N GLY A 154 -13.34 29.21 -0.30
CA GLY A 154 -13.16 30.24 0.73
C GLY A 154 -14.02 29.98 1.95
N GLN A 155 -15.29 29.62 1.77
CA GLN A 155 -16.20 29.29 2.89
C GLN A 155 -15.74 28.05 3.67
N ARG A 156 -15.26 27.01 2.99
CA ARG A 156 -14.77 25.79 3.64
C ARG A 156 -13.46 26.04 4.37
N LEU A 157 -12.52 26.78 3.77
CA LEU A 157 -11.27 27.16 4.42
C LEU A 157 -11.51 28.07 5.63
N SER A 158 -12.44 29.02 5.54
CA SER A 158 -12.82 29.86 6.67
C SER A 158 -13.39 29.05 7.84
N SER A 159 -13.99 27.88 7.60
CA SER A 159 -14.48 27.00 8.66
C SER A 159 -13.36 26.23 9.38
N THR A 160 -12.20 26.08 8.74
CA THR A 160 -11.01 25.44 9.31
C THR A 160 -10.04 26.44 9.94
N ALA A 161 -10.18 27.71 9.58
CA ALA A 161 -9.27 28.77 9.99
C ALA A 161 -9.39 29.12 11.48
N SER A 162 -8.29 29.58 12.06
CA SER A 162 -8.26 29.98 13.48
C SER A 162 -8.98 31.32 13.73
N SER A 163 -9.09 32.16 12.70
CA SER A 163 -9.77 33.45 12.73
C SER A 163 -10.48 33.69 11.40
N GLY A 164 -11.67 34.30 11.46
CA GLY A 164 -12.47 34.62 10.27
C GLY A 164 -11.86 35.71 9.39
N ASP A 165 -10.85 36.43 9.88
CA ASP A 165 -10.15 37.48 9.13
C ASP A 165 -8.66 37.14 8.97
N SER A 166 -8.41 36.01 8.29
CA SER A 166 -7.08 35.46 8.06
C SER A 166 -6.72 35.47 6.57
N GLU A 167 -5.43 35.61 6.31
CA GLU A 167 -4.82 35.34 5.01
C GLU A 167 -4.20 33.94 5.03
N VAL A 168 -4.35 33.22 3.93
CA VAL A 168 -3.74 31.91 3.70
C VAL A 168 -2.68 32.01 2.62
N ARG A 169 -1.60 31.25 2.81
CA ARG A 169 -0.60 30.99 1.78
C ARG A 169 -0.35 29.50 1.72
N VAL A 170 -0.26 28.97 0.51
CA VAL A 170 -0.11 27.53 0.26
C VAL A 170 1.19 27.26 -0.46
N ARG A 171 1.89 26.21 -0.03
CA ARG A 171 3.01 25.59 -0.74
C ARG A 171 2.54 24.26 -1.27
N VAL A 172 2.77 24.05 -2.56
CA VAL A 172 2.55 22.77 -3.22
C VAL A 172 3.91 22.20 -3.61
N ARG A 173 4.09 20.92 -3.34
CA ARG A 173 5.28 20.17 -3.73
C ARG A 173 4.87 18.89 -4.42
N ILE A 174 5.31 18.71 -5.66
CA ILE A 174 5.07 17.55 -6.49
C ILE A 174 6.38 16.79 -6.58
N GLU A 175 6.38 15.57 -6.07
CA GLU A 175 7.56 14.71 -6.02
C GLU A 175 7.31 13.46 -6.87
N PRO A 176 8.35 12.88 -7.52
CA PRO A 176 8.26 11.54 -8.07
C PRO A 176 7.84 10.55 -6.99
N GLY A 177 6.87 9.70 -7.33
CA GLY A 177 6.40 8.65 -6.46
C GLY A 177 7.40 7.49 -6.37
N VAL A 178 7.10 6.52 -5.51
CA VAL A 178 7.97 5.35 -5.37
C VAL A 178 7.91 4.43 -6.60
N GLN A 179 6.78 4.42 -7.30
CA GLN A 179 6.56 3.62 -8.51
C GLN A 179 6.86 4.44 -9.76
N ARG A 180 7.32 3.76 -10.82
CA ARG A 180 7.53 4.38 -12.13
C ARG A 180 6.26 5.12 -12.60
N ASN A 181 6.43 6.32 -13.14
CA ASN A 181 5.36 7.16 -13.69
C ASN A 181 4.27 7.49 -12.67
N THR A 182 4.64 7.63 -11.40
CA THR A 182 3.72 8.11 -10.37
C THR A 182 4.25 9.38 -9.74
N SER A 183 3.35 10.18 -9.18
CA SER A 183 3.69 11.42 -8.50
C SER A 183 2.94 11.55 -7.19
N GLU A 184 3.56 12.20 -6.24
CA GLU A 184 2.97 12.53 -4.95
C GLU A 184 2.86 14.04 -4.82
N VAL A 185 1.64 14.53 -4.60
CA VAL A 185 1.36 15.97 -4.46
C VAL A 185 1.06 16.30 -3.00
N TYR A 186 1.97 17.06 -2.41
CA TYR A 186 1.91 17.56 -1.05
C TYR A 186 1.42 19.00 -1.02
N ILE A 187 0.56 19.30 -0.04
CA ILE A 187 0.07 20.65 0.21
C ILE A 187 0.33 20.99 1.67
N VAL A 188 0.93 22.16 1.90
CA VAL A 188 1.09 22.74 3.23
C VAL A 188 0.61 24.17 3.19
N SER A 189 -0.29 24.53 4.10
CA SER A 189 -0.77 25.89 4.27
C SER A 189 -0.22 26.53 5.55
N VAL A 190 -0.09 27.85 5.48
CA VAL A 190 0.18 28.71 6.63
C VAL A 190 -0.88 29.81 6.65
N GLU A 191 -1.26 30.23 7.86
CA GLU A 191 -2.24 31.28 8.10
C GLU A 191 -1.60 32.42 8.87
N ARG A 192 -2.05 33.65 8.60
CA ARG A 192 -1.73 34.83 9.40
C ARG A 192 -2.94 35.76 9.48
N PRO A 193 -3.03 36.63 10.50
CA PRO A 193 -4.06 37.66 10.54
C PRO A 193 -4.00 38.57 9.30
N ALA A 194 -5.16 38.98 8.79
CA ALA A 194 -5.24 39.87 7.64
C ALA A 194 -4.48 41.18 7.86
N GLY A 195 -3.73 41.63 6.85
CA GLY A 195 -2.91 42.84 6.94
C GLY A 195 -1.64 42.71 7.80
N SER A 196 -1.34 41.52 8.33
CA SER A 196 -0.07 41.24 8.99
C SER A 196 1.08 41.26 7.98
N THR A 197 2.22 41.86 8.36
CA THR A 197 3.47 41.79 7.58
C THR A 197 4.38 40.65 8.02
N ALA A 198 3.90 39.77 8.91
CA ALA A 198 4.68 38.62 9.36
C ALA A 198 4.95 37.67 8.17
N ASP A 199 6.22 37.32 7.97
CA ASP A 199 6.63 36.32 7.01
C ASP A 199 6.73 34.96 7.71
N THR A 200 5.58 34.28 7.80
CA THR A 200 5.49 32.96 8.43
C THR A 200 6.15 31.93 7.51
N ALA A 201 7.25 31.34 7.97
CA ALA A 201 7.91 30.25 7.26
C ALA A 201 7.01 29.00 7.19
N PHE A 202 7.05 28.30 6.06
CA PHE A 202 6.36 27.01 5.93
C PHE A 202 6.99 25.98 6.87
N PRO A 203 6.19 25.31 7.71
CA PRO A 203 6.71 24.29 8.61
C PRO A 203 7.10 23.03 7.82
N SER A 204 8.01 22.23 8.37
CA SER A 204 8.36 20.91 7.80
C SER A 204 7.22 19.89 7.93
N THR A 205 6.30 20.13 8.87
CA THR A 205 5.10 19.31 9.11
C THR A 205 3.89 20.23 9.16
N SER A 206 2.77 19.83 8.53
CA SER A 206 1.51 20.56 8.51
C SER A 206 1.12 21.11 9.90
N ALA A 207 1.13 22.43 10.08
CA ALA A 207 0.59 23.09 11.27
C ALA A 207 -0.94 23.23 11.18
N ASN A 208 -1.47 23.48 9.98
CA ASN A 208 -2.89 23.70 9.71
C ASN A 208 -3.56 22.43 9.17
N THR A 209 -3.58 21.38 10.00
CA THR A 209 -4.04 20.04 9.57
C THR A 209 -5.47 20.00 9.01
N GLY A 210 -6.36 20.94 9.38
CA GLY A 210 -7.70 21.05 8.83
C GLY A 210 -7.71 21.63 7.41
N ALA A 211 -7.07 22.78 7.22
CA ALA A 211 -6.97 23.44 5.91
C ALA A 211 -6.19 22.58 4.91
N ASP A 212 -5.10 21.95 5.34
CA ASP A 212 -4.30 21.04 4.50
C ASP A 212 -5.11 19.81 4.08
N ALA A 213 -5.99 19.28 4.95
CA ALA A 213 -6.92 18.19 4.60
C ALA A 213 -7.86 18.61 3.48
N LEU A 214 -8.52 19.74 3.70
CA LEU A 214 -9.51 20.26 2.80
C LEU A 214 -8.92 20.52 1.41
N LEU A 215 -7.74 21.15 1.33
CA LEU A 215 -7.09 21.44 0.06
C LEU A 215 -6.69 20.16 -0.70
N VAL A 216 -6.18 19.15 0.01
CA VAL A 216 -5.81 17.86 -0.60
C VAL A 216 -7.06 17.12 -1.12
N ASP A 217 -8.14 17.12 -0.35
CA ASP A 217 -9.40 16.46 -0.73
C ASP A 217 -10.07 17.15 -1.93
N GLU A 218 -10.09 18.49 -1.94
CA GLU A 218 -10.62 19.27 -3.06
C GLU A 218 -9.77 19.12 -4.33
N MET A 219 -8.44 19.07 -4.18
CA MET A 219 -7.52 18.82 -5.31
C MET A 219 -7.74 17.43 -5.89
N LEU A 220 -7.82 16.39 -5.05
CA LEU A 220 -8.13 15.02 -5.49
C LEU A 220 -9.46 14.97 -6.26
N ALA A 221 -10.49 15.62 -5.72
CA ALA A 221 -11.81 15.65 -6.34
C ALA A 221 -11.77 16.41 -7.68
N SER A 222 -10.99 17.50 -7.77
CA SER A 222 -10.79 18.25 -9.02
C SER A 222 -10.06 17.42 -10.07
N MET A 223 -8.93 16.82 -9.70
CA MET A 223 -8.10 15.99 -10.58
C MET A 223 -8.88 14.78 -11.11
N SER A 224 -9.65 14.11 -10.25
CA SER A 224 -10.49 12.98 -10.66
C SER A 224 -11.57 13.40 -11.66
N ARG A 225 -12.26 14.53 -11.43
CA ARG A 225 -13.24 15.08 -12.38
C ARG A 225 -12.61 15.50 -13.71
N SER A 226 -11.39 16.03 -13.69
CA SER A 226 -10.67 16.41 -14.90
C SER A 226 -10.26 15.19 -15.73
N ALA A 227 -9.86 14.10 -15.07
CA ALA A 227 -9.55 12.82 -15.70
C ALA A 227 -10.79 12.19 -16.36
N GLU A 228 -11.92 12.14 -15.65
CA GLU A 228 -13.20 11.61 -16.17
C GLU A 228 -13.69 12.35 -17.42
N LYS A 229 -13.39 13.66 -17.52
CA LYS A 229 -13.77 14.49 -18.67
C LYS A 229 -12.81 14.37 -19.86
N GLY A 230 -11.77 13.53 -19.77
CA GLY A 230 -10.76 13.37 -20.80
C GLY A 230 -9.86 14.61 -20.97
N GLY A 231 -9.57 15.31 -19.87
CA GLY A 231 -8.67 16.47 -19.89
C GLY A 231 -7.32 16.12 -20.51
N SER A 232 -7.04 16.65 -21.70
CA SER A 232 -5.74 16.49 -22.34
C SER A 232 -4.72 17.41 -21.69
N VAL A 233 -3.72 16.84 -21.02
CA VAL A 233 -2.60 17.62 -20.47
C VAL A 233 -1.67 18.02 -21.60
N SER A 234 -1.41 19.33 -21.73
CA SER A 234 -0.45 19.83 -22.72
C SER A 234 0.98 19.53 -22.25
N LEU A 235 1.63 18.57 -22.90
CA LEU A 235 3.04 18.22 -22.66
C LEU A 235 4.03 19.36 -23.01
N LEU A 236 3.55 20.49 -23.55
CA LEU A 236 4.36 21.69 -23.74
C LEU A 236 4.74 22.33 -22.40
N ALA A 237 3.85 22.28 -21.40
CA ALA A 237 4.14 22.77 -20.04
C ALA A 237 5.02 21.79 -19.24
N ALA A 238 5.06 20.52 -19.63
CA ALA A 238 5.86 19.47 -19.02
C ALA A 238 7.37 19.56 -19.38
N ARG A 239 7.75 20.31 -20.43
CA ARG A 239 9.15 20.39 -20.89
C ARG A 239 10.09 21.10 -19.91
N ASP A 240 9.57 21.96 -19.06
CA ASP A 240 10.35 22.72 -18.09
C ASP A 240 10.45 22.02 -16.72
N PHE A 241 9.86 20.82 -16.60
CA PHE A 241 9.81 20.03 -15.37
C PHE A 241 10.87 18.92 -15.39
N ASP A 242 11.93 19.08 -14.60
CA ASP A 242 13.00 18.08 -14.40
C ASP A 242 13.20 17.82 -12.89
N ALA A 243 12.20 17.19 -12.25
CA ALA A 243 12.35 16.80 -10.86
C ALA A 243 13.35 15.63 -10.74
N PRO A 244 14.36 15.74 -9.87
CA PRO A 244 15.39 14.70 -9.74
C PRO A 244 14.78 13.38 -9.27
N SER A 245 15.11 12.29 -9.98
CA SER A 245 14.75 10.93 -9.55
C SER A 245 15.31 10.66 -8.15
N ARG A 246 14.46 10.14 -7.26
CA ARG A 246 14.84 9.76 -5.89
C ARG A 246 15.44 8.37 -5.79
N VAL A 247 15.69 7.73 -6.91
CA VAL A 247 16.22 6.37 -7.00
C VAL A 247 17.55 6.45 -7.73
N SER A 248 18.64 6.06 -7.07
CA SER A 248 19.97 6.05 -7.70
C SER A 248 20.73 4.78 -7.35
N LEU A 249 21.30 4.15 -8.37
CA LEU A 249 22.20 3.02 -8.22
C LEU A 249 23.64 3.54 -8.18
N SER A 250 24.38 3.17 -7.14
CA SER A 250 25.77 3.55 -6.93
C SER A 250 26.55 2.38 -6.33
N GLU A 251 27.78 2.61 -5.91
CA GLU A 251 28.64 1.64 -5.23
C GLU A 251 28.99 2.12 -3.82
N ASP A 252 29.11 1.20 -2.87
CA ASP A 252 29.60 1.50 -1.53
C ASP A 252 31.13 1.73 -1.52
N GLY A 253 31.69 2.08 -0.35
CA GLY A 253 33.13 2.28 -0.19
C GLY A 253 33.99 1.03 -0.43
N SER A 254 33.38 -0.15 -0.62
CA SER A 254 34.04 -1.42 -0.94
C SER A 254 33.80 -1.87 -2.39
N GLY A 255 33.09 -1.08 -3.21
CA GLY A 255 32.76 -1.37 -4.60
C GLY A 255 31.54 -2.27 -4.81
N ASN A 256 30.73 -2.52 -3.77
CA ASN A 256 29.50 -3.30 -3.91
C ASN A 256 28.34 -2.42 -4.42
N PRO A 257 27.51 -2.90 -5.36
CA PRO A 257 26.33 -2.15 -5.81
C PRO A 257 25.32 -1.90 -4.68
N VAL A 258 24.84 -0.66 -4.57
CA VAL A 258 23.84 -0.23 -3.60
C VAL A 258 22.82 0.68 -4.29
N LEU A 259 21.54 0.42 -4.07
CA LEU A 259 20.45 1.28 -4.55
C LEU A 259 20.01 2.22 -3.42
N PHE A 260 20.04 3.52 -3.68
CA PHE A 260 19.62 4.56 -2.75
C PHE A 260 18.21 5.02 -3.10
N LEU A 261 17.31 5.00 -2.11
CA LEU A 261 15.93 5.44 -2.20
C LEU A 261 15.74 6.66 -1.29
N GLY A 262 15.36 7.80 -1.86
CA GLY A 262 15.02 9.03 -1.16
C GLY A 262 13.62 9.00 -0.53
N SER A 263 13.30 7.94 0.20
CA SER A 263 12.01 7.76 0.87
C SER A 263 12.19 7.10 2.24
N ASP A 264 11.16 7.17 3.08
CA ASP A 264 11.16 6.46 4.36
C ASP A 264 11.08 4.93 4.19
N LEU A 265 11.42 4.20 5.25
CA LEU A 265 11.48 2.73 5.23
C LEU A 265 10.15 2.09 4.85
N ASP A 266 9.03 2.63 5.31
CA ASP A 266 7.72 2.03 5.08
C ASP A 266 7.32 2.11 3.61
N ARG A 267 7.65 3.24 2.98
CA ARG A 267 7.47 3.47 1.54
C ARG A 267 8.46 2.69 0.69
N ALA A 268 9.75 2.74 1.05
CA ALA A 268 10.78 1.98 0.38
C ALA A 268 10.48 0.47 0.40
N TRP A 269 10.01 -0.06 1.54
CA TRP A 269 9.55 -1.44 1.66
C TRP A 269 8.43 -1.75 0.67
N SER A 270 7.34 -0.99 0.72
CA SER A 270 6.20 -1.22 -0.17
C SER A 270 6.59 -1.10 -1.66
N GLY A 271 7.47 -0.15 -1.99
CA GLY A 271 8.02 0.05 -3.32
C GLY A 271 8.84 -1.13 -3.81
N VAL A 272 9.87 -1.50 -3.03
CA VAL A 272 10.76 -2.62 -3.37
C VAL A 272 9.99 -3.93 -3.48
N GLY A 273 9.03 -4.19 -2.57
CA GLY A 273 8.17 -5.37 -2.67
C GLY A 273 7.42 -5.45 -4.00
N ARG A 274 6.80 -4.34 -4.43
CA ARG A 274 6.09 -4.31 -5.72
C ARG A 274 7.05 -4.42 -6.92
N ALA A 275 8.21 -3.75 -6.86
CA ALA A 275 9.24 -3.86 -7.89
C ALA A 275 9.76 -5.29 -8.03
N LEU A 276 9.95 -6.00 -6.91
CA LEU A 276 10.32 -7.41 -6.89
C LEU A 276 9.23 -8.31 -7.48
N GLU A 277 7.95 -8.03 -7.22
CA GLU A 277 6.83 -8.77 -7.80
C GLU A 277 6.68 -8.53 -9.31
N GLN A 278 6.87 -7.29 -9.77
CA GLN A 278 6.73 -6.91 -11.19
C GLN A 278 7.92 -7.34 -12.05
N GLY A 279 9.12 -7.37 -11.49
CA GLY A 279 10.34 -7.68 -12.24
C GLY A 279 10.33 -9.06 -12.91
N GLY A 280 9.56 -10.02 -12.39
CA GLY A 280 9.30 -11.31 -13.05
C GLY A 280 10.52 -12.22 -13.27
N GLU A 281 11.73 -11.80 -12.90
CA GLU A 281 12.97 -12.58 -13.08
C GLU A 281 13.23 -13.56 -11.93
N TRP A 282 12.53 -13.40 -10.81
CA TRP A 282 12.74 -14.17 -9.58
C TRP A 282 11.42 -14.44 -8.86
N ARG A 283 11.44 -15.40 -7.94
CA ARG A 283 10.35 -15.66 -7.01
C ARG A 283 10.69 -15.08 -5.63
N VAL A 284 9.78 -14.30 -5.05
CA VAL A 284 9.84 -13.92 -3.63
C VAL A 284 9.37 -15.10 -2.79
N GLU A 285 10.25 -15.70 -2.00
CA GLU A 285 9.96 -16.88 -1.17
C GLU A 285 9.38 -16.49 0.20
N ASP A 286 9.89 -15.41 0.80
CA ASP A 286 9.49 -14.95 2.12
C ASP A 286 9.83 -13.47 2.30
N ILE A 287 9.20 -12.82 3.29
CA ILE A 287 9.44 -11.43 3.66
C ILE A 287 9.54 -11.28 5.17
N ASN A 288 10.51 -10.50 5.63
CA ASN A 288 10.66 -10.14 7.03
C ASN A 288 10.82 -8.62 7.16
N ARG A 289 9.70 -7.95 7.42
CA ARG A 289 9.65 -6.48 7.53
C ARG A 289 10.46 -5.96 8.72
N SER A 290 10.46 -6.66 9.86
CA SER A 290 11.16 -6.19 11.05
C SER A 290 12.69 -6.19 10.89
N LEU A 291 13.21 -7.08 10.04
CA LEU A 291 14.62 -7.12 9.66
C LEU A 291 14.92 -6.38 8.34
N GLY A 292 13.89 -5.89 7.65
CA GLY A 292 14.03 -5.25 6.34
C GLY A 292 14.53 -6.21 5.26
N LEU A 293 14.08 -7.47 5.25
CA LEU A 293 14.56 -8.51 4.34
C LEU A 293 13.48 -9.06 3.41
N TYR A 294 13.74 -9.10 2.11
CA TYR A 294 13.05 -9.97 1.16
C TYR A 294 13.93 -11.17 0.79
N TYR A 295 13.37 -12.37 0.81
CA TYR A 295 14.07 -13.57 0.35
C TYR A 295 13.66 -13.86 -1.08
N ILE A 296 14.62 -13.86 -2.01
CA ILE A 296 14.39 -14.08 -3.44
C ILE A 296 15.12 -15.33 -3.92
N ASN A 297 14.51 -16.03 -4.88
CA ASN A 297 15.10 -17.16 -5.58
C ASN A 297 15.20 -16.85 -7.07
N LEU A 298 16.44 -16.78 -7.58
CA LEU A 298 16.73 -16.40 -8.96
C LEU A 298 16.60 -17.57 -9.96
N SER A 299 16.48 -18.80 -9.46
CA SER A 299 16.44 -20.01 -10.31
C SER A 299 15.03 -20.44 -10.70
N GLU A 300 14.02 -19.97 -9.97
CA GLU A 300 12.62 -20.16 -10.31
C GLU A 300 12.05 -18.84 -10.85
N LYS A 301 11.88 -18.77 -12.18
CA LYS A 301 10.98 -17.78 -12.76
C LYS A 301 9.56 -18.01 -12.20
N PRO A 302 8.75 -16.96 -11.97
CA PRO A 302 7.33 -17.12 -11.71
C PRO A 302 6.71 -17.99 -12.82
N GLU A 303 5.77 -18.87 -12.49
CA GLU A 303 5.10 -19.73 -13.47
C GLU A 303 4.38 -18.86 -14.53
N ASP A 304 5.05 -18.67 -15.66
CA ASP A 304 4.52 -18.00 -16.82
C ASP A 304 3.39 -18.87 -17.39
N LYS A 305 2.12 -18.44 -17.24
CA LYS A 305 0.94 -19.15 -17.78
C LYS A 305 0.98 -19.30 -19.31
N GLN A 306 1.93 -18.66 -20.00
CA GLN A 306 2.13 -18.73 -21.45
C GLN A 306 3.16 -19.79 -21.87
N ASN A 307 3.95 -20.33 -20.94
CA ASN A 307 4.94 -21.40 -21.20
C ASN A 307 4.53 -22.70 -20.48
N GLU A 308 3.26 -23.10 -20.59
CA GLU A 308 2.90 -24.43 -20.15
C GLU A 308 3.58 -25.49 -21.05
N PRO A 309 4.18 -26.55 -20.48
CA PRO A 309 4.66 -27.65 -21.27
C PRO A 309 3.51 -28.21 -22.12
N GLY A 310 3.72 -28.26 -23.44
CA GLY A 310 2.75 -28.81 -24.38
C GLY A 310 2.31 -30.23 -23.99
N PHE A 311 1.16 -30.67 -24.49
CA PHE A 311 0.51 -31.93 -24.10
C PHE A 311 1.47 -33.14 -24.00
N PHE A 312 2.39 -33.29 -24.94
CA PHE A 312 3.38 -34.38 -24.94
C PHE A 312 4.45 -34.25 -23.85
N SER A 313 4.91 -33.03 -23.52
CA SER A 313 5.87 -32.82 -22.44
C SER A 313 5.23 -33.07 -21.06
N ARG A 314 3.91 -32.87 -20.93
CA ARG A 314 3.15 -33.17 -19.71
C ARG A 314 2.93 -34.68 -19.51
N MET A 315 2.82 -35.42 -20.61
CA MET A 315 2.55 -36.87 -20.58
C MET A 315 3.81 -37.74 -20.44
N PHE A 316 4.98 -37.22 -20.86
CA PHE A 316 6.24 -37.97 -20.82
C PHE A 316 7.34 -37.32 -19.97
N GLY A 317 7.13 -36.09 -19.48
CA GLY A 317 8.07 -35.41 -18.59
C GLY A 317 7.83 -35.74 -17.13
N SER A 318 8.88 -36.16 -16.41
CA SER A 318 8.86 -36.18 -14.96
C SER A 318 8.86 -34.75 -14.44
N ALA A 319 7.87 -34.38 -13.61
CA ALA A 319 7.95 -33.14 -12.86
C ALA A 319 9.23 -33.18 -12.00
N PRO A 320 10.08 -32.13 -12.03
CA PRO A 320 11.29 -32.09 -11.23
C PRO A 320 10.92 -32.29 -9.75
N THR A 321 11.62 -33.20 -9.09
CA THR A 321 11.37 -33.50 -7.67
C THR A 321 11.68 -32.28 -6.81
N LYS A 322 11.06 -32.20 -5.63
CA LYS A 322 11.29 -31.10 -4.68
C LYS A 322 12.78 -30.93 -4.34
N GLU A 323 13.51 -32.04 -4.24
CA GLU A 323 14.96 -32.08 -3.99
C GLU A 323 15.78 -31.47 -5.15
N GLU A 324 15.41 -31.74 -6.40
CA GLU A 324 16.08 -31.14 -7.57
C GLU A 324 15.79 -29.64 -7.71
N ARG A 325 14.60 -29.19 -7.28
CA ARG A 325 14.24 -27.76 -7.24
C ARG A 325 15.03 -27.04 -6.14
N GLU A 326 15.15 -27.65 -4.96
CA GLU A 326 15.97 -27.11 -3.86
C GLU A 326 17.46 -27.09 -4.19
N ALA A 327 17.99 -28.10 -4.89
CA ALA A 327 19.39 -28.17 -5.31
C ALA A 327 19.76 -27.10 -6.37
N ARG A 328 18.79 -26.65 -7.16
CA ARG A 328 18.96 -25.58 -8.15
C ARG A 328 18.66 -24.19 -7.60
N ALA A 329 18.12 -24.06 -6.37
CA ALA A 329 17.66 -22.79 -5.83
C ALA A 329 18.84 -21.84 -5.53
N GLU A 330 18.89 -20.72 -6.24
CA GLU A 330 19.83 -19.63 -5.97
C GLU A 330 19.15 -18.58 -5.10
N ARG A 331 19.27 -18.75 -3.78
CA ARG A 331 18.63 -17.89 -2.78
C ARG A 331 19.51 -16.70 -2.40
N TYR A 332 18.89 -15.52 -2.40
CA TYR A 332 19.48 -14.26 -1.99
C TYR A 332 18.51 -13.47 -1.10
N GLN A 333 19.06 -12.47 -0.42
CA GLN A 333 18.35 -11.57 0.48
C GLN A 333 18.49 -10.15 -0.06
N VAL A 334 17.35 -9.47 -0.27
CA VAL A 334 17.34 -8.03 -0.55
C VAL A 334 17.09 -7.32 0.77
N ARG A 335 18.09 -6.58 1.24
CA ARG A 335 18.07 -5.88 2.53
C ARG A 335 17.80 -4.41 2.33
N LEU A 336 16.86 -3.86 3.10
CA LEU A 336 16.58 -2.43 3.20
C LEU A 336 17.09 -1.91 4.54
N SER A 337 17.96 -0.91 4.50
CA SER A 337 18.56 -0.28 5.69
C SER A 337 18.38 1.22 5.67
N LYS A 338 17.82 1.80 6.75
CA LYS A 338 17.66 3.25 6.87
C LYS A 338 19.02 3.92 7.14
N VAL A 339 19.38 4.89 6.32
CA VAL A 339 20.59 5.72 6.47
C VAL A 339 20.19 7.20 6.33
N GLY A 340 20.15 7.90 7.46
CA GLY A 340 19.63 9.27 7.53
C GLY A 340 18.16 9.34 7.10
N GLU A 341 17.88 10.20 6.12
CA GLU A 341 16.55 10.37 5.50
C GLU A 341 16.33 9.48 4.26
N SER A 342 17.25 8.57 3.98
CA SER A 342 17.20 7.66 2.83
C SER A 342 17.22 6.19 3.25
N VAL A 343 16.85 5.31 2.32
CA VAL A 343 16.94 3.86 2.48
C VAL A 343 17.93 3.31 1.47
N GLN A 344 18.88 2.52 1.94
CA GLN A 344 19.80 1.77 1.10
C GLN A 344 19.28 0.36 0.90
N VAL A 345 19.30 -0.12 -0.34
CA VAL A 345 18.93 -1.47 -0.72
C VAL A 345 20.17 -2.21 -1.21
N THR A 346 20.46 -3.34 -0.58
CA THR A 346 21.60 -4.21 -0.91
C THR A 346 21.13 -5.63 -1.19
N VAL A 347 21.97 -6.41 -1.87
CA VAL A 347 21.70 -7.83 -2.16
C VAL A 347 22.79 -8.68 -1.52
N GLU A 348 22.38 -9.63 -0.71
CA GLU A 348 23.24 -10.47 0.12
C GLU A 348 22.93 -11.95 -0.14
N LYS A 349 23.92 -12.83 -0.02
CA LYS A 349 23.69 -14.28 -0.04
C LYS A 349 23.21 -14.77 1.33
N ASN A 350 23.70 -14.15 2.40
CA ASN A 350 23.30 -14.37 3.79
C ASN A 350 23.82 -13.21 4.66
N ILE A 351 23.47 -13.23 5.95
CA ILE A 351 23.82 -12.18 6.93
C ILE A 351 25.31 -11.76 6.98
N ASN A 352 26.23 -12.64 6.56
CA ASN A 352 27.67 -12.38 6.62
C ASN A 352 28.32 -12.26 5.22
N THR A 353 27.56 -12.45 4.14
CA THR A 353 28.12 -12.58 2.79
C THR A 353 27.32 -11.75 1.80
N VAL A 354 27.95 -10.72 1.24
CA VAL A 354 27.40 -9.95 0.12
C VAL A 354 27.21 -10.84 -1.11
N ALA A 355 26.22 -10.54 -1.95
CA ALA A 355 26.08 -11.24 -3.22
C ALA A 355 27.22 -10.85 -4.18
N PRO A 356 27.56 -11.71 -5.16
CA PRO A 356 28.44 -11.32 -6.26
C PRO A 356 27.94 -10.02 -6.92
N ALA A 357 28.87 -9.11 -7.27
CA ALA A 357 28.54 -7.77 -7.72
C ALA A 357 27.69 -7.75 -9.01
N ASP A 358 27.89 -8.72 -9.90
CA ASP A 358 27.08 -8.92 -11.10
C ASP A 358 25.64 -9.31 -10.76
N VAL A 359 25.45 -10.22 -9.81
CA VAL A 359 24.13 -10.64 -9.33
C VAL A 359 23.43 -9.47 -8.62
N ALA A 360 24.14 -8.79 -7.72
CA ALA A 360 23.61 -7.63 -7.00
C ALA A 360 23.19 -6.52 -7.98
N ARG A 361 24.06 -6.18 -8.95
CA ARG A 361 23.76 -5.15 -9.95
C ARG A 361 22.55 -5.53 -10.80
N ARG A 362 22.42 -6.79 -11.23
CA ARG A 362 21.25 -7.26 -11.99
C ARG A 362 19.96 -7.07 -11.18
N VAL A 363 19.92 -7.56 -9.95
CA VAL A 363 18.72 -7.47 -9.09
C VAL A 363 18.39 -6.01 -8.78
N LEU A 364 19.36 -5.21 -8.37
CA LEU A 364 19.15 -3.81 -8.03
C LEU A 364 18.75 -2.96 -9.25
N SER A 365 19.28 -3.26 -10.44
CA SER A 365 18.88 -2.57 -11.68
C SER A 365 17.45 -2.91 -12.07
N ALA A 366 17.05 -4.18 -11.99
CA ALA A 366 15.66 -4.55 -12.26
C ALA A 366 14.69 -4.02 -11.20
N ILE A 367 15.09 -3.87 -9.94
CA ILE A 367 14.32 -3.13 -8.93
C ILE A 367 14.24 -1.64 -9.32
N GLN A 368 15.37 -1.02 -9.65
CA GLN A 368 15.43 0.37 -10.09
C GLN A 368 14.55 0.62 -11.31
N ASP A 369 14.47 -0.30 -12.26
CA ASP A 369 13.61 -0.14 -13.43
C ASP A 369 12.13 -0.03 -13.04
N HIS A 370 11.71 -0.59 -11.92
CA HIS A 370 10.32 -0.49 -11.46
C HIS A 370 10.09 0.60 -10.41
N LEU A 371 11.15 1.28 -9.97
CA LEU A 371 11.12 2.41 -9.04
C LEU A 371 11.50 3.71 -9.78
N GLY A 372 10.65 4.73 -9.78
CA GLY A 372 10.92 5.91 -10.61
C GLY A 372 9.95 7.05 -10.46
#